data_AF-A0ABD6CEL8-F1
#
_entry.id   AF-A0ABD6CEL8-F1
#
_cell.length_a   1.000
_cell.length_b   1.000
_cell.length_c   1.000
_cell.angle_alpha   90.00
_cell.angle_beta   90.00
_cell.angle_gamma   90.00
#
_symmetry.space_group_name_H-M   'P 1'
#
loop_
_entity.id
_entity.type
_entity.pdbx_description
1 polymer ?
#
loop_
_entity_poly.entity_id
_entity_poly.type
_entity_poly.pdbx_seq_one_letter_code
_entity_poly.pdbx_strand_id
1 'polypeptide(L)'
;MSDLSTDNTLRARTDVNKYYFWILLGANRWAVAGGIACLIFLVFMLWGVMKPVPLHSTMQSGDMVETVFAGLVGAIITGTTLVVTINQLVLSQEIGSLGSQRSRMDTTMDFRQNTDDLLGTVTPADPAAYLLALVETSEQRARTLRDTLADSGHQDLQEKVDEYVDDLLENADHARDHLEGADFGTFDVISPSLDYNYDRKMHDLRRLGMEHEADLTDEERDAFRDLLEALTMYGPVREYIKDLYIQWALVKLSRAILYAAVIALTVAGGMVVFVDPTTFPGTFLGIERILWVVSAAFAVSTLPFLLFTSYILRLATIAKQTLSMGPLVLS
;
A
#
# COMPACT_ATOMS: atom_id res chain seq x y z
N MET A 1 -13.80 0.05 26.89
CA MET A 1 -14.20 0.52 25.55
C MET A 1 -15.69 0.29 25.47
N SER A 2 -16.45 1.35 25.34
CA SER A 2 -17.87 1.28 25.01
C SER A 2 -18.04 0.66 23.63
N ASP A 3 -19.25 0.20 23.31
CA ASP A 3 -19.53 -0.55 22.07
C ASP A 3 -19.38 0.32 20.79
N LEU A 4 -19.23 1.65 20.95
CA LEU A 4 -19.09 2.63 19.86
C LEU A 4 -17.64 3.12 19.68
N SER A 5 -16.75 2.97 20.66
CA SER A 5 -15.36 3.45 20.57
C SER A 5 -14.46 2.46 19.81
N THR A 6 -13.69 2.94 18.83
CA THR A 6 -12.73 2.11 18.07
C THR A 6 -11.37 2.77 17.89
N ASP A 7 -10.31 1.96 17.76
CA ASP A 7 -8.96 2.48 17.57
C ASP A 7 -8.81 3.27 16.25
N ASN A 8 -8.15 4.43 16.33
CA ASN A 8 -8.05 5.38 15.22
C ASN A 8 -7.14 4.94 14.06
N THR A 9 -6.35 3.88 14.20
CA THR A 9 -5.44 3.39 13.14
C THR A 9 -5.70 1.93 12.80
N LEU A 10 -5.60 1.56 11.53
CA LEU A 10 -5.69 0.18 11.06
C LEU A 10 -4.68 -0.74 11.74
N ARG A 11 -3.47 -0.22 12.02
CA ARG A 11 -2.43 -0.98 12.71
C ARG A 11 -2.86 -1.37 14.12
N ALA A 12 -3.45 -0.42 14.87
CA ALA A 12 -3.95 -0.69 16.22
C ALA A 12 -5.11 -1.71 16.18
N ARG A 13 -6.00 -1.59 15.18
CA ARG A 13 -7.11 -2.53 14.97
C ARG A 13 -6.71 -3.95 14.59
N THR A 14 -5.53 -4.14 13.98
CA THR A 14 -5.08 -5.45 13.46
C THR A 14 -3.98 -6.11 14.30
N ASP A 15 -3.57 -5.47 15.40
CA ASP A 15 -2.57 -5.97 16.37
C ASP A 15 -1.23 -6.41 15.73
N VAL A 16 -0.85 -5.78 14.61
CA VAL A 16 0.36 -6.13 13.84
C VAL A 16 1.60 -5.42 14.42
N ASN A 17 2.71 -6.15 14.54
CA ASN A 17 4.00 -5.61 14.98
C ASN A 17 4.42 -4.38 14.16
N LYS A 18 4.70 -3.26 14.86
CA LYS A 18 5.08 -1.95 14.30
C LYS A 18 6.24 -2.04 13.29
N TYR A 19 7.26 -2.84 13.58
CA TYR A 19 8.42 -2.97 12.70
C TYR A 19 8.08 -3.69 11.39
N TYR A 20 7.25 -4.74 11.48
CA TYR A 20 6.83 -5.52 10.32
C TYR A 20 5.90 -4.70 9.41
N PHE A 21 4.96 -3.95 10.00
CA PHE A 21 4.09 -3.02 9.28
C PHE A 21 4.90 -1.94 8.54
N TRP A 22 5.88 -1.33 9.21
CA TRP A 22 6.73 -0.31 8.61
C TRP A 22 7.57 -0.86 7.45
N ILE A 23 8.21 -2.02 7.60
CA ILE A 23 8.98 -2.67 6.52
C ILE A 23 8.07 -3.01 5.33
N LEU A 24 6.89 -3.56 5.59
CA LEU A 24 5.97 -3.98 4.53
C LEU A 24 5.31 -2.82 3.82
N LEU A 25 5.06 -1.69 4.47
CA LEU A 25 4.19 -0.65 3.91
C LEU A 25 4.88 0.72 3.77
N GLY A 26 5.56 1.21 4.81
CA GLY A 26 6.19 2.54 4.82
C GLY A 26 7.59 2.61 4.17
N ALA A 27 8.39 1.54 4.25
CA ALA A 27 9.79 1.59 3.84
C ALA A 27 9.97 1.75 2.31
N ASN A 28 11.04 2.48 1.93
CA ASN A 28 11.45 2.60 0.53
C ASN A 28 11.83 1.20 -0.01
N ARG A 29 11.17 0.80 -1.10
CA ARG A 29 11.31 -0.55 -1.68
C ARG A 29 12.72 -0.85 -2.18
N TRP A 30 13.43 0.16 -2.67
CA TRP A 30 14.84 0.02 -3.04
C TRP A 30 15.72 -0.23 -1.81
N ALA A 31 15.42 0.42 -0.68
CA ALA A 31 16.13 0.19 0.56
C ALA A 31 15.84 -1.20 1.14
N VAL A 32 14.58 -1.67 1.08
CA VAL A 32 14.21 -3.03 1.50
C VAL A 32 14.91 -4.08 0.63
N ALA A 33 14.81 -3.94 -0.70
CA ALA A 33 15.48 -4.85 -1.63
C ALA A 33 17.01 -4.83 -1.46
N GLY A 34 17.61 -3.64 -1.30
CA GLY A 34 19.04 -3.49 -1.03
C GLY A 34 19.47 -4.08 0.32
N GLY A 35 18.63 -3.95 1.36
CA GLY A 35 18.86 -4.57 2.67
C GLY A 35 18.84 -6.10 2.58
N ILE A 36 17.88 -6.67 1.85
CA ILE A 36 17.83 -8.12 1.62
C ILE A 36 19.02 -8.58 0.76
N ALA A 37 19.40 -7.81 -0.27
CA ALA A 37 20.58 -8.11 -1.08
C ALA A 37 21.87 -8.07 -0.26
N CYS A 38 21.98 -7.11 0.67
CA CYS A 38 23.09 -7.02 1.62
C CYS A 38 23.11 -8.24 2.55
N LEU A 39 21.95 -8.68 3.03
CA LEU A 39 21.85 -9.91 3.84
C LEU A 39 22.30 -11.14 3.05
N ILE A 40 21.85 -11.29 1.80
CA ILE A 40 22.28 -12.38 0.91
C ILE A 40 23.81 -12.34 0.72
N PHE A 41 24.36 -11.15 0.46
CA PHE A 41 25.80 -10.95 0.35
C PHE A 41 26.55 -11.41 1.61
N LEU A 42 26.10 -10.99 2.79
CA LEU A 42 26.72 -11.36 4.07
C LEU A 42 26.64 -12.87 4.34
N VAL A 43 25.51 -13.50 4.03
CA VAL A 43 25.33 -14.96 4.17
C VAL A 43 26.28 -15.72 3.24
N PHE A 44 26.41 -15.28 1.99
CA PHE A 44 27.34 -15.89 1.03
C PHE A 44 28.80 -15.71 1.45
N MET A 45 29.16 -14.51 1.93
CA MET A 45 30.48 -14.24 2.50
C MET A 45 30.77 -15.15 3.69
N LEU A 46 29.81 -15.30 4.63
CA LEU A 46 29.96 -16.16 5.79
C LEU A 46 30.18 -17.62 5.39
N TRP A 47 29.36 -18.14 4.47
CA TRP A 47 29.52 -19.51 3.96
C TRP A 47 30.85 -19.71 3.23
N GLY A 48 31.32 -18.72 2.47
CA GLY A 48 32.60 -18.78 1.78
C GLY A 48 33.79 -18.78 2.73
N VAL A 49 33.74 -18.03 3.84
CA VAL A 49 34.80 -18.00 4.86
C VAL A 49 34.80 -19.27 5.72
N MET A 50 33.65 -19.88 5.97
CA MET A 50 33.54 -21.11 6.75
C MET A 50 33.93 -22.37 5.95
N LYS A 51 34.12 -22.27 4.63
CA LYS A 51 34.52 -23.40 3.78
C LYS A 51 35.97 -23.80 4.06
N PRO A 52 36.27 -25.10 4.29
CA PRO A 52 37.64 -25.57 4.48
C PRO A 52 38.53 -25.44 3.24
N VAL A 53 37.93 -25.48 2.06
CA VAL A 53 38.63 -25.36 0.77
C VAL A 53 38.36 -23.97 0.19
N PRO A 54 39.41 -23.20 -0.16
CA PRO A 54 39.25 -21.88 -0.73
C PRO A 54 38.46 -21.90 -2.04
N LEU A 55 37.67 -20.85 -2.28
CA LEU A 55 36.81 -20.75 -3.45
C LEU A 55 37.67 -20.78 -4.73
N HIS A 56 38.83 -20.14 -4.70
CA HIS A 56 39.81 -20.18 -5.78
C HIS A 56 40.19 -21.61 -6.21
N SER A 57 40.52 -22.49 -5.26
CA SER A 57 40.87 -23.90 -5.58
C SER A 57 39.69 -24.68 -6.14
N THR A 58 38.47 -24.37 -5.68
CA THR A 58 37.25 -25.02 -6.19
C THR A 58 36.98 -24.58 -7.64
N MET A 59 37.13 -23.29 -7.94
CA MET A 59 36.96 -22.76 -9.30
C MET A 59 38.05 -23.26 -10.27
N GLN A 60 39.26 -23.56 -9.79
CA GLN A 60 40.29 -24.19 -10.64
C GLN A 60 39.95 -25.64 -11.04
N SER A 61 39.12 -26.31 -10.24
CA SER A 61 38.74 -27.71 -10.45
C SER A 61 37.38 -27.91 -11.13
N GLY A 62 36.62 -26.82 -11.39
CA GLY A 62 35.36 -26.90 -12.13
C GLY A 62 34.58 -25.60 -12.23
N ASP A 63 33.51 -25.63 -13.02
CA ASP A 63 32.81 -24.44 -13.55
C ASP A 63 31.58 -24.03 -12.71
N MET A 64 31.68 -24.16 -11.38
CA MET A 64 30.54 -23.96 -10.48
C MET A 64 29.97 -22.54 -10.54
N VAL A 65 30.86 -21.53 -10.60
CA VAL A 65 30.47 -20.12 -10.70
C VAL A 65 29.80 -19.85 -12.05
N GLU A 66 30.40 -20.30 -13.14
CA GLU A 66 29.82 -20.18 -14.48
C GLU A 66 28.42 -20.81 -14.54
N THR A 67 28.27 -22.03 -14.02
CA THR A 67 26.99 -22.75 -14.01
C THR A 67 25.90 -21.98 -13.24
N VAL A 68 26.23 -21.46 -12.06
CA VAL A 68 25.27 -20.70 -11.24
C VAL A 68 24.89 -19.39 -11.95
N PHE A 69 25.86 -18.63 -12.47
CA PHE A 69 25.56 -17.37 -13.14
C PHE A 69 24.86 -17.55 -14.49
N ALA A 70 25.17 -18.60 -15.24
CA ALA A 70 24.43 -18.96 -16.46
C ALA A 70 22.97 -19.31 -16.13
N GLY A 71 22.73 -20.06 -15.04
CA GLY A 71 21.40 -20.31 -14.50
C GLY A 71 20.68 -19.01 -14.10
N LEU A 72 21.38 -18.08 -13.44
CA LEU A 72 20.85 -16.77 -13.08
C LEU A 72 20.50 -15.93 -14.31
N VAL A 73 21.33 -15.91 -15.35
CA VAL A 73 21.00 -15.19 -16.61
C VAL A 73 19.68 -15.69 -17.17
N GLY A 74 19.50 -17.01 -17.28
CA GLY A 74 18.23 -17.61 -17.73
C GLY A 74 17.05 -17.26 -16.82
N ALA A 75 17.25 -17.30 -15.51
CA ALA A 75 16.22 -16.94 -14.53
C ALA A 75 15.86 -15.45 -14.57
N ILE A 76 16.83 -14.55 -14.74
CA ILE A 76 16.60 -13.10 -14.84
C ILE A 76 15.81 -12.77 -16.11
N ILE A 77 16.18 -13.33 -17.27
CA ILE A 77 15.44 -13.11 -18.53
C ILE A 77 14.00 -13.61 -18.38
N THR A 78 13.83 -14.85 -17.90
CA THR A 78 12.50 -15.48 -17.77
C THR A 78 11.63 -14.74 -16.75
N GLY A 79 12.17 -14.43 -15.58
CA GLY A 79 11.46 -13.73 -14.52
C GLY A 79 11.08 -12.31 -14.92
N THR A 80 11.99 -11.57 -15.54
CA THR A 80 11.70 -10.22 -16.05
C THR A 80 10.63 -10.24 -17.11
N THR A 81 10.70 -11.20 -18.05
CA THR A 81 9.69 -11.37 -19.10
C THR A 81 8.32 -11.63 -18.50
N LEU A 82 8.21 -12.57 -17.56
CA LEU A 82 6.94 -12.87 -16.88
C LEU A 82 6.35 -11.63 -16.20
N VAL A 83 7.16 -10.86 -15.47
CA VAL A 83 6.69 -9.66 -14.78
C VAL A 83 6.23 -8.58 -15.77
N VAL A 84 6.97 -8.37 -16.85
CA VAL A 84 6.59 -7.44 -17.91
C VAL A 84 5.27 -7.87 -18.56
N THR A 85 5.09 -9.16 -18.84
CA THR A 85 3.85 -9.70 -19.40
C THR A 85 2.66 -9.48 -18.46
N ILE A 86 2.81 -9.71 -17.16
CA ILE A 86 1.74 -9.45 -16.18
C ILE A 86 1.35 -7.96 -16.21
N ASN A 87 2.33 -7.06 -16.21
CA ASN A 87 2.05 -5.63 -16.25
C ASN A 87 1.35 -5.23 -17.56
N GLN A 88 1.76 -5.82 -18.70
CA GLN A 88 1.12 -5.60 -19.99
C GLN A 88 -0.34 -6.08 -20.02
N LEU A 89 -0.67 -7.17 -19.33
CA LEU A 89 -2.05 -7.65 -19.22
C LEU A 89 -2.93 -6.64 -18.47
N VAL A 90 -2.42 -6.08 -17.37
CA VAL A 90 -3.14 -5.04 -16.60
C VAL A 90 -3.32 -3.77 -17.44
N LEU A 91 -2.26 -3.30 -18.12
CA LEU A 91 -2.32 -2.14 -19.01
C LEU A 91 -3.28 -2.35 -20.19
N SER A 92 -3.36 -3.56 -20.73
CA SER A 92 -4.27 -3.91 -21.82
C SER A 92 -5.74 -3.72 -21.43
N GLN A 93 -6.07 -3.91 -20.14
CA GLN A 93 -7.43 -3.68 -19.62
C GLN A 93 -7.81 -2.19 -19.59
N GLU A 94 -6.85 -1.26 -19.62
CA GLU A 94 -7.11 0.18 -19.67
C GLU A 94 -7.25 0.72 -21.11
N ILE A 95 -6.88 -0.07 -22.12
CA ILE A 95 -7.00 0.30 -23.54
C ILE A 95 -8.41 -0.07 -24.04
N GLY A 96 -9.38 0.78 -23.70
CA GLY A 96 -10.77 0.67 -24.17
C GLY A 96 -11.04 1.42 -25.49
N SER A 97 -12.19 1.14 -26.12
CA SER A 97 -12.71 1.97 -27.22
C SER A 97 -13.07 3.37 -26.70
N LEU A 98 -13.07 4.39 -27.56
CA LEU A 98 -13.45 5.76 -27.17
C LEU A 98 -14.84 5.82 -26.50
N GLY A 99 -15.79 4.99 -26.96
CA GLY A 99 -17.12 4.89 -26.34
C GLY A 99 -17.07 4.36 -24.90
N SER A 100 -16.28 3.32 -24.64
CA SER A 100 -16.09 2.81 -23.27
C SER A 100 -15.41 3.83 -22.36
N GLN A 101 -14.44 4.59 -22.89
CA GLN A 101 -13.79 5.67 -22.15
C GLN A 101 -14.76 6.81 -21.84
N ARG A 102 -15.61 7.19 -22.81
CA ARG A 102 -16.64 8.22 -22.59
C ARG A 102 -17.63 7.80 -21.51
N SER A 103 -18.13 6.57 -21.58
CA SER A 103 -19.06 6.04 -20.57
C SER A 103 -18.44 6.01 -19.17
N ARG A 104 -17.18 5.57 -19.03
CA ARG A 104 -16.46 5.61 -17.75
C ARG A 104 -16.32 7.04 -17.22
N MET A 105 -16.01 7.99 -18.11
CA MET A 105 -15.87 9.39 -17.75
C MET A 105 -17.20 9.98 -17.31
N ASP A 106 -18.30 9.68 -18.02
CA ASP A 106 -19.64 10.15 -17.66
C ASP A 106 -20.03 9.64 -16.25
N THR A 107 -19.87 8.34 -15.96
CA THR A 107 -20.15 7.80 -14.61
C THR A 107 -19.27 8.42 -13.53
N THR A 108 -18.00 8.72 -13.84
CA THR A 108 -17.10 9.40 -12.90
C THR A 108 -17.57 10.84 -12.64
N MET A 109 -17.99 11.55 -13.68
CA MET A 109 -18.49 12.92 -13.57
C MET A 109 -19.82 12.99 -12.82
N ASP A 110 -20.72 12.01 -13.02
CA ASP A 110 -21.96 11.91 -12.24
C ASP A 110 -21.66 11.75 -10.74
N PHE A 111 -20.68 10.90 -10.38
CA PHE A 111 -20.25 10.74 -8.99
C PHE A 111 -19.60 12.02 -8.43
N ARG A 112 -18.78 12.69 -9.24
CA ARG A 112 -18.19 13.99 -8.85
C ARG A 112 -19.26 15.06 -8.66
N GLN A 113 -20.32 15.08 -9.47
CA GLN A 113 -21.40 16.05 -9.32
C GLN A 113 -22.14 15.85 -7.99
N ASN A 114 -22.46 14.60 -7.61
CA ASN A 114 -23.05 14.31 -6.30
C ASN A 114 -22.13 14.75 -5.15
N THR A 115 -20.81 14.66 -5.35
CA THR A 115 -19.82 15.13 -4.39
C THR A 115 -19.75 16.66 -4.36
N ASP A 116 -19.84 17.33 -5.52
CA ASP A 116 -19.86 18.79 -5.59
C ASP A 116 -21.07 19.35 -4.82
N ASP A 117 -22.23 18.70 -4.94
CA ASP A 117 -23.44 19.03 -4.19
C ASP A 117 -23.26 18.79 -2.68
N LEU A 118 -22.62 17.67 -2.30
CA LEU A 118 -22.32 17.31 -0.91
C LEU A 118 -21.36 18.33 -0.25
N LEU A 119 -20.30 18.73 -0.97
CA LEU A 119 -19.24 19.64 -0.50
C LEU A 119 -19.63 21.12 -0.63
N GLY A 120 -20.68 21.43 -1.40
CA GLY A 120 -21.08 22.81 -1.75
C GLY A 120 -20.05 23.56 -2.61
N THR A 121 -19.04 22.87 -3.14
CA THR A 121 -17.93 23.42 -3.92
C THR A 121 -17.44 22.39 -4.93
N VAL A 122 -16.59 22.81 -5.87
CA VAL A 122 -16.01 21.88 -6.86
C VAL A 122 -15.05 20.91 -6.15
N THR A 123 -15.30 19.61 -6.32
CA THR A 123 -14.51 18.52 -5.75
C THR A 123 -13.03 18.66 -6.15
N PRO A 124 -12.10 18.57 -5.19
CA PRO A 124 -10.67 18.65 -5.47
C PRO A 124 -10.19 17.60 -6.48
N ALA A 125 -9.24 17.99 -7.34
CA ALA A 125 -8.64 17.07 -8.31
C ALA A 125 -7.56 16.17 -7.68
N ASP A 126 -6.93 16.64 -6.59
CA ASP A 126 -5.95 15.87 -5.86
C ASP A 126 -6.63 14.79 -4.98
N PRO A 127 -6.20 13.52 -5.04
CA PRO A 127 -6.79 12.44 -4.27
C PRO A 127 -6.79 12.64 -2.74
N ALA A 128 -5.72 13.19 -2.16
CA ALA A 128 -5.64 13.40 -0.72
C ALA A 128 -6.58 14.54 -0.30
N ALA A 129 -6.58 15.64 -1.05
CA ALA A 129 -7.50 16.75 -0.84
C ALA A 129 -8.97 16.33 -0.99
N TYR A 130 -9.27 15.42 -1.92
CA TYR A 130 -10.63 14.90 -2.09
C TYR A 130 -11.08 14.11 -0.84
N LEU A 131 -10.27 13.16 -0.37
CA LEU A 131 -10.60 12.42 0.85
C LEU A 131 -10.71 13.33 2.08
N LEU A 132 -9.83 14.33 2.18
CA LEU A 132 -9.86 15.31 3.27
C LEU A 132 -11.17 16.10 3.27
N ALA A 133 -11.62 16.60 2.11
CA ALA A 133 -12.88 17.32 1.99
C ALA A 133 -14.10 16.48 2.43
N LEU A 134 -14.09 15.17 2.16
CA LEU A 134 -15.13 14.25 2.63
C LEU A 134 -15.08 14.02 4.14
N VAL A 135 -13.87 13.90 4.72
CA VAL A 135 -13.68 13.81 6.17
C VAL A 135 -14.20 15.06 6.85
N GLU A 136 -13.80 16.25 6.39
CA GLU A 136 -14.26 17.53 6.92
C GLU A 136 -15.79 17.69 6.85
N THR A 137 -16.39 17.25 5.73
CA THR A 137 -17.85 17.28 5.57
C THR A 137 -18.54 16.33 6.55
N SER A 138 -17.97 15.14 6.80
CA SER A 138 -18.49 14.23 7.80
C SER A 138 -18.35 14.77 9.23
N GLU A 139 -17.27 15.49 9.56
CA GLU A 139 -17.14 16.18 10.85
C GLU A 139 -18.21 17.26 11.02
N GLN A 140 -18.42 18.07 9.98
CA GLN A 140 -19.41 19.14 10.01
C GLN A 140 -20.81 18.57 10.25
N ARG A 141 -21.19 17.52 9.49
CA ARG A 141 -22.51 16.88 9.63
C ARG A 141 -22.66 16.15 10.97
N ALA A 142 -21.58 15.60 11.53
CA ALA A 142 -21.59 15.00 12.87
C ALA A 142 -21.83 16.04 13.97
N ARG A 143 -21.20 17.23 13.87
CA ARG A 143 -21.48 18.34 14.79
C ARG A 143 -22.92 18.84 14.65
N THR A 144 -23.43 18.98 13.42
CA THR A 144 -24.84 19.34 13.20
C THR A 144 -25.78 18.32 13.84
N LEU A 145 -25.55 17.02 13.66
CA LEU A 145 -26.35 15.97 14.29
C LEU A 145 -26.38 16.10 15.82
N ARG A 146 -25.23 16.35 16.44
CA ARG A 146 -25.13 16.58 17.88
C ARG A 146 -25.92 17.82 18.31
N ASP A 147 -25.75 18.93 17.60
CA ASP A 147 -26.40 20.20 17.94
C ASP A 147 -27.93 20.10 17.79
N THR A 148 -28.42 19.43 16.74
CA THR A 148 -29.86 19.18 16.55
C THR A 148 -30.47 18.33 17.68
N LEU A 149 -29.72 17.34 18.18
CA LEU A 149 -30.17 16.48 19.28
C LEU A 149 -29.97 17.10 20.67
N ALA A 150 -29.12 18.13 20.81
CA ALA A 150 -28.91 18.82 22.08
C ALA A 150 -30.17 19.57 22.56
N ASP A 151 -31.02 19.99 21.62
CA ASP A 151 -32.32 20.59 21.89
C ASP A 151 -33.44 19.54 22.04
N SER A 152 -33.12 18.25 21.86
CA SER A 152 -34.07 17.14 22.00
C SER A 152 -34.32 16.81 23.48
N GLY A 153 -35.55 16.41 23.82
CA GLY A 153 -35.90 15.98 25.18
C GLY A 153 -35.40 14.59 25.57
N HIS A 154 -34.56 13.94 24.75
CA HIS A 154 -34.21 12.52 24.87
C HIS A 154 -32.76 12.33 25.35
N GLN A 155 -32.56 12.46 26.66
CA GLN A 155 -31.23 12.43 27.29
C GLN A 155 -30.42 11.16 26.99
N ASP A 156 -31.07 9.99 26.95
CA ASP A 156 -30.39 8.71 26.66
C ASP A 156 -29.88 8.60 25.21
N LEU A 157 -30.61 9.18 24.25
CA LEU A 157 -30.19 9.23 22.84
C LEU A 157 -29.06 10.26 22.67
N GLN A 158 -29.19 11.41 23.31
CA GLN A 158 -28.19 12.47 23.29
C GLN A 158 -26.83 11.95 23.77
N GLU A 159 -26.77 11.23 24.89
CA GLU A 159 -25.51 10.69 25.43
C GLU A 159 -24.84 9.70 24.45
N LYS A 160 -25.62 8.83 23.81
CA LYS A 160 -25.09 7.88 22.81
C LYS A 160 -24.59 8.58 21.54
N VAL A 161 -25.28 9.63 21.10
CA VAL A 161 -24.87 10.40 19.92
C VAL A 161 -23.64 11.24 20.23
N ASP A 162 -23.54 11.83 21.43
CA ASP A 162 -22.33 12.52 21.88
C ASP A 162 -21.12 11.57 21.84
N GLU A 163 -21.26 10.37 22.38
CA GLU A 163 -20.21 9.35 22.35
C GLU A 163 -19.80 8.97 20.91
N TYR A 164 -20.79 8.77 20.02
CA TYR A 164 -20.56 8.46 18.61
C TYR A 164 -19.85 9.61 17.88
N VAL A 165 -20.29 10.85 18.10
CA VAL A 165 -19.73 12.04 17.46
C VAL A 165 -18.32 12.29 17.94
N ASP A 166 -18.03 12.12 19.23
CA ASP A 166 -16.67 12.27 19.76
C ASP A 166 -15.72 11.23 19.15
N ASP A 167 -16.13 9.95 19.08
CA ASP A 167 -15.35 8.88 18.43
C ASP A 167 -15.18 9.13 16.91
N LEU A 168 -16.16 9.72 16.22
CA LEU A 168 -16.03 10.13 14.81
C LEU A 168 -15.03 11.28 14.65
N LEU A 169 -15.14 12.34 15.45
CA LEU A 169 -14.28 13.50 15.39
C LEU A 169 -12.83 13.16 15.72
N GLU A 170 -12.58 12.29 16.70
CA GLU A 170 -11.24 11.82 17.02
C GLU A 170 -10.60 11.05 15.85
N ASN A 171 -11.37 10.16 15.20
CA ASN A 171 -10.86 9.42 14.05
C ASN A 171 -10.66 10.32 12.82
N ALA A 172 -11.52 11.32 12.63
CA ALA A 172 -11.41 12.32 11.56
C ALA A 172 -10.17 13.21 11.73
N ASP A 173 -9.90 13.70 12.95
CA ASP A 173 -8.71 14.49 13.28
C ASP A 173 -7.42 13.70 12.98
N HIS A 174 -7.39 12.43 13.39
CA HIS A 174 -6.28 11.53 13.07
C HIS A 174 -6.10 11.33 11.55
N ALA A 175 -7.19 11.18 10.80
CA ALA A 175 -7.13 11.02 9.35
C ALA A 175 -6.63 12.32 8.67
N ARG A 176 -7.11 13.48 9.11
CA ARG A 176 -6.68 14.79 8.62
C ARG A 176 -5.20 15.02 8.83
N ASP A 177 -4.69 14.82 10.04
CA ASP A 177 -3.28 15.04 10.38
C ASP A 177 -2.32 14.27 9.49
N HIS A 178 -2.76 13.12 8.97
CA HIS A 178 -1.95 12.28 8.09
C HIS A 178 -2.24 12.51 6.60
N LEU A 179 -3.40 13.08 6.23
CA LEU A 179 -3.72 13.47 4.85
C LEU A 179 -3.14 14.84 4.51
N GLU A 180 -3.05 15.76 5.46
CA GLU A 180 -2.43 17.08 5.29
C GLU A 180 -0.93 16.94 4.99
N GLY A 181 -0.53 17.28 3.77
CA GLY A 181 0.86 17.18 3.32
C GLY A 181 1.26 15.83 2.74
N ALA A 182 0.31 14.91 2.51
CA ALA A 182 0.58 13.64 1.87
C ALA A 182 0.68 13.78 0.34
N ASP A 183 1.87 13.50 -0.21
CA ASP A 183 2.09 13.49 -1.66
C ASP A 183 1.61 12.18 -2.31
N PHE A 184 0.72 12.29 -3.30
CA PHE A 184 0.25 11.15 -4.09
C PHE A 184 1.40 10.37 -4.74
N GLY A 185 1.40 9.04 -4.58
CA GLY A 185 2.47 8.14 -5.03
C GLY A 185 3.39 7.62 -3.92
N THR A 186 3.24 8.08 -2.69
CA THR A 186 3.86 7.44 -1.52
C THR A 186 2.89 6.47 -0.85
N PHE A 187 3.34 5.69 0.15
CA PHE A 187 2.36 4.96 0.98
C PHE A 187 1.46 5.91 1.76
N ASP A 188 1.91 7.15 1.88
CA ASP A 188 1.46 8.10 2.87
C ASP A 188 0.09 8.68 2.51
N VAL A 189 -0.42 8.46 1.29
CA VAL A 189 -1.82 8.75 0.93
C VAL A 189 -2.77 7.57 1.16
N ILE A 190 -2.27 6.34 1.08
CA ILE A 190 -3.11 5.14 1.27
C ILE A 190 -3.26 4.81 2.75
N SER A 191 -2.23 4.91 3.58
CA SER A 191 -2.37 4.62 5.01
C SER A 191 -3.48 5.45 5.68
N PRO A 192 -3.52 6.79 5.52
CA PRO A 192 -4.48 7.64 6.23
C PRO A 192 -5.91 7.45 5.74
N SER A 193 -6.07 7.24 4.43
CA SER A 193 -7.37 6.98 3.81
C SER A 193 -7.98 5.65 4.27
N LEU A 194 -7.13 4.70 4.63
CA LEU A 194 -7.56 3.44 5.20
C LEU A 194 -7.79 3.53 6.73
N ASP A 195 -7.17 4.51 7.40
CA ASP A 195 -7.33 4.76 8.84
C ASP A 195 -8.68 5.43 9.18
N TYR A 196 -9.36 6.09 8.23
CA TYR A 196 -10.73 6.57 8.49
C TYR A 196 -11.74 5.40 8.45
N ASN A 197 -12.30 5.06 9.61
CA ASN A 197 -13.13 3.87 9.84
C ASN A 197 -14.60 4.05 9.40
N TYR A 198 -14.81 4.60 8.21
CA TYR A 198 -16.15 4.97 7.72
C TYR A 198 -17.14 3.79 7.73
N ASP A 199 -16.70 2.55 7.47
CA ASP A 199 -17.55 1.36 7.48
C ASP A 199 -18.21 1.14 8.86
N ARG A 200 -17.42 1.27 9.94
CA ARG A 200 -17.91 1.17 11.32
C ARG A 200 -18.78 2.38 11.69
N LYS A 201 -18.32 3.60 11.37
CA LYS A 201 -19.11 4.81 11.64
C LYS A 201 -20.48 4.77 10.96
N MET A 202 -20.54 4.26 9.73
CA MET A 202 -21.78 4.06 8.97
C MET A 202 -22.68 3.01 9.62
N HIS A 203 -22.11 1.88 10.05
CA HIS A 203 -22.85 0.82 10.74
C HIS A 203 -23.47 1.35 12.04
N ASP A 204 -22.67 2.03 12.87
CA ASP A 204 -23.08 2.49 14.19
C ASP A 204 -24.12 3.63 14.09
N LEU A 205 -23.98 4.53 13.12
CA LEU A 205 -24.98 5.55 12.82
C LEU A 205 -26.31 4.95 12.39
N ARG A 206 -26.29 3.95 11.50
CA ARG A 206 -27.48 3.24 11.05
C ARG A 206 -28.17 2.51 12.20
N ARG A 207 -27.39 1.85 13.08
CA ARG A 207 -27.90 1.18 14.28
C ARG A 207 -28.58 2.19 15.20
N LEU A 208 -27.92 3.30 15.52
CA LEU A 208 -28.46 4.36 16.39
C LEU A 208 -29.78 4.94 15.84
N GLY A 209 -29.80 5.27 14.55
CA GLY A 209 -30.98 5.83 13.88
C GLY A 209 -32.16 4.85 13.81
N MET A 210 -31.90 3.55 13.58
CA MET A 210 -32.95 2.52 13.56
C MET A 210 -33.50 2.21 14.96
N GLU A 211 -32.65 2.17 15.99
CA GLU A 211 -33.08 1.87 17.36
C GLU A 211 -34.04 2.92 17.93
N HIS A 212 -33.94 4.17 17.47
CA HIS A 212 -34.73 5.31 17.99
C HIS A 212 -35.64 5.93 16.93
N GLU A 213 -35.87 5.26 15.78
CA GLU A 213 -36.57 5.83 14.61
C GLU A 213 -37.95 6.43 14.95
N ALA A 214 -38.67 5.82 15.90
CA ALA A 214 -39.99 6.25 16.35
C ALA A 214 -39.96 7.55 17.17
N ASP A 215 -38.84 7.83 17.84
CA ASP A 215 -38.67 8.96 18.77
C ASP A 215 -38.04 10.18 18.08
N LEU A 216 -37.48 10.00 16.88
CA LEU A 216 -36.87 11.06 16.09
C LEU A 216 -37.92 11.97 15.43
N THR A 217 -37.70 13.26 15.52
CA THR A 217 -38.34 14.30 14.69
C THR A 217 -37.84 14.24 13.24
N ASP A 218 -38.53 14.90 12.33
CA ASP A 218 -38.11 14.94 10.93
C ASP A 218 -36.75 15.65 10.75
N GLU A 219 -36.48 16.69 11.54
CA GLU A 219 -35.20 17.41 11.52
C GLU A 219 -34.03 16.53 12.01
N GLU A 220 -34.23 15.74 13.06
CA GLU A 220 -33.22 14.79 13.54
C GLU A 220 -32.99 13.66 12.52
N ARG A 221 -34.06 13.11 11.92
CA ARG A 221 -33.94 12.10 10.85
C ARG A 221 -33.16 12.62 9.65
N ASP A 222 -33.37 13.87 9.29
CA ASP A 222 -32.64 14.52 8.20
C ASP A 222 -31.15 14.67 8.56
N ALA A 223 -30.81 15.08 9.79
CA ALA A 223 -29.42 15.14 10.26
C ALA A 223 -28.71 13.77 10.25
N PHE A 224 -29.41 12.70 10.66
CA PHE A 224 -28.89 11.32 10.54
C PHE A 224 -28.63 10.93 9.07
N ARG A 225 -29.56 11.27 8.16
CA ARG A 225 -29.44 10.97 6.72
C ARG A 225 -28.27 11.72 6.10
N ASP A 226 -28.12 12.99 6.44
CA ASP A 226 -27.05 13.83 5.92
C ASP A 226 -25.69 13.27 6.36
N LEU A 227 -25.48 12.97 7.64
CA LEU A 227 -24.23 12.37 8.08
C LEU A 227 -23.97 11.02 7.39
N LEU A 228 -25.01 10.20 7.24
CA LEU A 228 -24.91 8.92 6.57
C LEU A 228 -24.50 9.06 5.09
N GLU A 229 -25.02 10.07 4.40
CA GLU A 229 -24.66 10.36 3.01
C GLU A 229 -23.17 10.70 2.88
N ALA A 230 -22.65 11.59 3.73
CA ALA A 230 -21.24 11.96 3.71
C ALA A 230 -20.31 10.76 3.97
N LEU A 231 -20.65 9.93 4.97
CA LEU A 231 -19.90 8.70 5.26
C LEU A 231 -19.97 7.69 4.09
N THR A 232 -21.12 7.60 3.42
CA THR A 232 -21.32 6.66 2.29
C THR A 232 -20.47 7.06 1.09
N MET A 233 -20.32 8.35 0.81
CA MET A 233 -19.52 8.85 -0.31
C MET A 233 -18.01 8.61 -0.13
N TYR A 234 -17.53 8.49 1.10
CA TYR A 234 -16.12 8.20 1.39
C TYR A 234 -15.66 6.84 0.85
N GLY A 235 -16.47 5.80 0.99
CA GLY A 235 -16.11 4.43 0.64
C GLY A 235 -15.68 4.25 -0.82
N PRO A 236 -16.53 4.64 -1.80
CA PRO A 236 -16.18 4.56 -3.22
C PRO A 236 -14.93 5.38 -3.59
N VAL A 237 -14.75 6.57 -3.00
CA VAL A 237 -13.59 7.43 -3.27
C VAL A 237 -12.30 6.81 -2.74
N ARG A 238 -12.31 6.30 -1.51
CA ARG A 238 -11.19 5.56 -0.93
C ARG A 238 -10.80 4.36 -1.79
N GLU A 239 -11.79 3.58 -2.26
CA GLU A 239 -11.55 2.41 -3.10
C GLU A 239 -10.96 2.80 -4.47
N TYR A 240 -11.51 3.84 -5.10
CA TYR A 240 -11.00 4.37 -6.35
C TYR A 240 -9.55 4.84 -6.23
N ILE A 241 -9.21 5.56 -5.16
CA ILE A 241 -7.84 6.03 -4.89
C ILE A 241 -6.90 4.86 -4.62
N LYS A 242 -7.37 3.83 -3.90
CA LYS A 242 -6.63 2.58 -3.69
C LYS A 242 -6.28 1.89 -5.01
N ASP A 243 -7.25 1.78 -5.91
CA ASP A 243 -7.04 1.18 -7.23
C ASP A 243 -6.02 1.98 -8.05
N LEU A 244 -6.15 3.32 -8.09
CA LEU A 244 -5.17 4.20 -8.75
C LEU A 244 -3.76 4.00 -8.18
N TYR A 245 -3.64 3.88 -6.86
CA TYR A 245 -2.37 3.63 -6.20
C TYR A 245 -1.77 2.27 -6.58
N ILE A 246 -2.58 1.20 -6.60
CA ILE A 246 -2.15 -0.15 -6.99
C ILE A 246 -1.63 -0.12 -8.43
N GLN A 247 -2.36 0.50 -9.36
CA GLN A 247 -1.94 0.66 -10.75
C GLN A 247 -0.62 1.43 -10.86
N TRP A 248 -0.51 2.57 -10.18
CA TRP A 248 0.72 3.37 -10.16
C TRP A 248 1.92 2.57 -9.61
N ALA A 249 1.71 1.82 -8.53
CA ALA A 249 2.73 0.99 -7.90
C ALA A 249 3.19 -0.15 -8.82
N LEU A 250 2.29 -0.78 -9.58
CA LEU A 250 2.62 -1.80 -10.58
C LEU A 250 3.46 -1.24 -11.74
N VAL A 251 3.12 -0.04 -12.23
CA VAL A 251 3.93 0.63 -13.27
C VAL A 251 5.33 0.95 -12.74
N LYS A 252 5.43 1.48 -11.51
CA LYS A 252 6.71 1.77 -10.86
C LYS A 252 7.54 0.50 -10.64
N LEU A 253 6.89 -0.59 -10.23
CA LEU A 253 7.50 -1.91 -10.07
C LEU A 253 8.09 -2.41 -11.40
N SER A 254 7.31 -2.37 -12.48
CA SER A 254 7.75 -2.83 -13.79
C SER A 254 8.99 -2.07 -14.27
N ARG A 255 9.01 -0.75 -14.13
CA ARG A 255 10.19 0.08 -14.45
C ARG A 255 11.40 -0.28 -13.59
N ALA A 256 11.20 -0.45 -12.29
CA ALA A 256 12.28 -0.79 -11.36
C ALA A 256 12.91 -2.16 -11.69
N ILE A 257 12.08 -3.17 -11.99
CA ILE A 257 12.54 -4.51 -12.38
C ILE A 257 13.29 -4.44 -13.71
N LEU A 258 12.80 -3.71 -14.71
CA LEU A 258 13.50 -3.55 -15.98
C LEU A 258 14.90 -2.94 -15.79
N TYR A 259 15.02 -1.87 -15.00
CA TYR A 259 16.32 -1.27 -14.71
C TYR A 259 17.25 -2.21 -13.94
N ALA A 260 16.73 -2.88 -12.91
CA ALA A 260 17.51 -3.85 -12.15
C ALA A 260 17.92 -5.04 -13.02
N ALA A 261 17.05 -5.49 -13.94
CA ALA A 261 17.31 -6.65 -14.79
C ALA A 261 18.45 -6.38 -15.76
N VAL A 262 18.52 -5.18 -16.36
CA VAL A 262 19.65 -4.80 -17.22
C VAL A 262 20.97 -4.86 -16.44
N ILE A 263 21.01 -4.25 -15.25
CA ILE A 263 22.20 -4.27 -14.38
C ILE A 263 22.56 -5.71 -13.98
N ALA A 264 21.56 -6.49 -13.53
CA ALA A 264 21.71 -7.87 -13.10
C ALA A 264 22.22 -8.77 -14.24
N LEU A 265 21.73 -8.59 -15.47
CA LEU A 265 22.18 -9.32 -16.65
C LEU A 265 23.59 -8.95 -17.05
N THR A 266 23.95 -7.66 -17.02
CA THR A 266 25.33 -7.23 -17.30
C THR A 266 26.31 -7.84 -16.29
N VAL A 267 25.95 -7.85 -15.00
CA VAL A 267 26.79 -8.44 -13.95
C VAL A 267 26.85 -9.96 -14.08
N ALA A 268 25.70 -10.64 -14.20
CA ALA A 268 25.67 -12.10 -14.31
C ALA A 268 26.35 -12.61 -15.58
N GLY A 269 26.05 -12.00 -16.72
CA GLY A 269 26.70 -12.33 -17.99
C GLY A 269 28.20 -11.99 -17.96
N GLY A 270 28.59 -10.89 -17.31
CA GLY A 270 29.98 -10.54 -17.12
C GLY A 270 30.75 -11.58 -16.28
N MET A 271 30.12 -12.11 -15.23
CA MET A 271 30.68 -13.21 -14.43
C MET A 271 30.87 -14.49 -15.25
N VAL A 272 29.95 -14.80 -16.17
CA VAL A 272 30.05 -15.98 -17.05
C VAL A 272 31.16 -15.81 -18.10
N VAL A 273 31.26 -14.63 -18.72
CA VAL A 273 32.14 -14.44 -19.90
C VAL A 273 33.57 -14.05 -19.52
N PHE A 274 33.78 -13.30 -18.44
CA PHE A 274 35.05 -12.63 -18.17
C PHE A 274 35.73 -13.01 -16.85
N VAL A 275 35.07 -13.81 -15.99
CA VAL A 275 35.60 -14.09 -14.65
C VAL A 275 36.07 -15.52 -14.52
N ASP A 276 37.38 -15.65 -14.38
CA ASP A 276 38.12 -16.87 -14.15
C ASP A 276 38.74 -16.86 -12.74
N PRO A 277 39.25 -18.01 -12.24
CA PRO A 277 39.93 -18.09 -10.95
C PRO A 277 41.07 -17.07 -10.79
N THR A 278 41.70 -16.68 -11.91
CA THR A 278 42.87 -15.79 -11.93
C THR A 278 42.52 -14.30 -12.13
N THR A 279 41.26 -13.96 -12.42
CA THR A 279 40.85 -12.58 -12.75
C THR A 279 40.99 -11.62 -11.56
N PHE A 280 40.74 -12.09 -10.34
CA PHE A 280 40.83 -11.28 -9.12
C PHE A 280 41.82 -11.89 -8.11
N PRO A 281 43.13 -11.78 -8.36
CA PRO A 281 44.14 -12.40 -7.50
C PRO A 281 44.30 -11.65 -6.17
N GLY A 282 44.64 -12.40 -5.14
CA GLY A 282 44.99 -11.88 -3.81
C GLY A 282 43.82 -11.80 -2.83
N THR A 283 44.10 -11.19 -1.68
CA THR A 283 43.15 -11.06 -0.56
C THR A 283 42.79 -9.61 -0.30
N PHE A 284 41.64 -9.42 0.34
CA PHE A 284 41.16 -8.16 0.88
C PHE A 284 40.55 -8.41 2.25
N LEU A 285 41.02 -7.69 3.28
CA LEU A 285 40.64 -7.90 4.69
C LEU A 285 40.84 -9.36 5.17
N GLY A 286 41.87 -10.05 4.68
CA GLY A 286 42.15 -11.45 5.03
C GLY A 286 41.25 -12.49 4.33
N ILE A 287 40.33 -12.05 3.45
CA ILE A 287 39.42 -12.90 2.69
C ILE A 287 39.78 -12.82 1.19
N GLU A 288 39.57 -13.90 0.42
CA GLU A 288 39.86 -13.92 -1.02
C GLU A 288 39.03 -12.87 -1.79
N ARG A 289 39.67 -12.08 -2.67
CA ARG A 289 38.96 -11.06 -3.47
C ARG A 289 37.89 -11.67 -4.37
N ILE A 290 38.14 -12.87 -4.89
CA ILE A 290 37.17 -13.61 -5.71
C ILE A 290 35.86 -13.88 -4.95
N LEU A 291 35.93 -14.16 -3.64
CA LEU A 291 34.74 -14.39 -2.82
C LEU A 291 33.91 -13.11 -2.64
N TRP A 292 34.57 -11.97 -2.43
CA TRP A 292 33.91 -10.66 -2.38
C TRP A 292 33.16 -10.37 -3.69
N VAL A 293 33.83 -10.56 -4.83
CA VAL A 293 33.27 -10.30 -6.15
C VAL A 293 32.10 -11.24 -6.46
N VAL A 294 32.27 -12.56 -6.27
CA VAL A 294 31.23 -13.56 -6.53
C VAL A 294 30.00 -13.30 -5.66
N SER A 295 30.19 -13.03 -4.36
CA SER A 295 29.08 -12.76 -3.43
C SER A 295 28.35 -11.46 -3.80
N ALA A 296 29.09 -10.41 -4.15
CA ALA A 296 28.51 -9.12 -4.55
C ALA A 296 27.76 -9.25 -5.87
N ALA A 297 28.36 -9.91 -6.86
CA ALA A 297 27.74 -10.16 -8.15
C ALA A 297 26.45 -10.97 -7.99
N PHE A 298 26.46 -12.03 -7.17
CA PHE A 298 25.27 -12.82 -6.87
C PHE A 298 24.16 -11.95 -6.24
N ALA A 299 24.49 -11.15 -5.24
CA ALA A 299 23.53 -10.25 -4.60
C ALA A 299 22.92 -9.26 -5.61
N VAL A 300 23.75 -8.64 -6.46
CA VAL A 300 23.27 -7.72 -7.51
C VAL A 300 22.39 -8.44 -8.53
N SER A 301 22.76 -9.65 -8.94
CA SER A 301 21.98 -10.46 -9.88
C SER A 301 20.59 -10.83 -9.35
N THR A 302 20.40 -10.89 -8.03
CA THR A 302 19.09 -11.16 -7.41
C THR A 302 18.18 -9.93 -7.27
N LEU A 303 18.69 -8.71 -7.48
CA LEU A 303 17.92 -7.47 -7.26
C LEU A 303 16.56 -7.40 -7.97
N PRO A 304 16.40 -7.82 -9.25
CA PRO A 304 15.09 -7.77 -9.92
C PRO A 304 14.04 -8.57 -9.16
N PHE A 305 14.42 -9.76 -8.66
CA PHE A 305 13.55 -10.62 -7.89
C PHE A 305 13.25 -10.03 -6.51
N LEU A 306 14.25 -9.47 -5.83
CA LEU A 306 14.04 -8.84 -4.51
C LEU A 306 13.13 -7.61 -4.58
N LEU A 307 13.26 -6.81 -5.65
CA LEU A 307 12.32 -5.72 -5.92
C LEU A 307 10.91 -6.26 -6.17
N PHE A 308 10.77 -7.29 -7.00
CA PHE A 308 9.48 -7.97 -7.20
C PHE A 308 8.84 -8.38 -5.87
N THR A 309 9.56 -9.15 -5.05
CA THR A 309 9.07 -9.58 -3.74
C THR A 309 8.70 -8.41 -2.84
N SER A 310 9.54 -7.37 -2.76
CA SER A 310 9.32 -6.20 -1.89
C SER A 310 8.05 -5.41 -2.25
N TYR A 311 7.73 -5.28 -3.54
CA TYR A 311 6.51 -4.60 -3.98
C TYR A 311 5.28 -5.49 -3.90
N ILE A 312 5.36 -6.76 -4.30
CA ILE A 312 4.21 -7.68 -4.24
C ILE A 312 3.78 -7.91 -2.80
N LEU A 313 4.71 -8.06 -1.85
CA LEU A 313 4.35 -8.19 -0.43
C LEU A 313 3.61 -6.95 0.09
N ARG A 314 3.99 -5.74 -0.36
CA ARG A 314 3.27 -4.51 -0.02
C ARG A 314 1.84 -4.54 -0.56
N LEU A 315 1.70 -4.81 -1.87
CA LEU A 315 0.40 -4.84 -2.53
C LEU A 315 -0.51 -5.91 -1.95
N ALA A 316 0.02 -7.10 -1.68
CA ALA A 316 -0.71 -8.19 -1.03
C ALA A 316 -1.13 -7.83 0.40
N THR A 317 -0.30 -7.08 1.14
CA THR A 317 -0.65 -6.61 2.50
C THR A 317 -1.76 -5.57 2.45
N ILE A 318 -1.69 -4.61 1.51
CA ILE A 318 -2.75 -3.61 1.29
C ILE A 318 -4.06 -4.31 0.88
N ALA A 319 -4.00 -5.22 -0.08
CA ALA A 319 -5.16 -5.99 -0.50
C ALA A 319 -5.75 -6.78 0.67
N LYS A 320 -4.91 -7.48 1.45
CA LYS A 320 -5.34 -8.25 2.62
C LYS A 320 -6.05 -7.38 3.68
N GLN A 321 -5.54 -6.18 3.95
CA GLN A 321 -6.09 -5.27 4.95
C GLN A 321 -7.35 -4.53 4.47
N THR A 322 -7.75 -4.69 3.20
CA THR A 322 -8.90 -4.01 2.59
C THR A 322 -9.93 -4.96 1.98
N LEU A 323 -9.87 -6.26 2.34
CA LEU A 323 -10.73 -7.31 1.80
C LEU A 323 -12.22 -7.19 2.16
N SER A 324 -12.61 -6.29 3.07
CA SER A 324 -14.02 -5.99 3.35
C SER A 324 -14.52 -4.85 2.47
N MET A 325 -15.29 -5.18 1.44
CA MET A 325 -16.20 -4.22 0.79
C MET A 325 -17.54 -4.21 1.53
N GLY A 326 -17.95 -3.05 2.04
CA GLY A 326 -19.22 -2.85 2.76
C GLY A 326 -19.14 -3.14 4.27
N PRO A 327 -20.27 -3.04 5.01
CA PRO A 327 -20.33 -3.17 6.48
C PRO A 327 -20.16 -4.62 6.96
N LEU A 328 -19.20 -5.33 6.39
CA LEU A 328 -18.72 -6.62 6.86
C LEU A 328 -17.53 -6.34 7.76
N VAL A 329 -17.80 -6.13 9.04
CA VAL A 329 -16.75 -6.05 10.06
C VAL A 329 -16.17 -7.46 10.21
N LEU A 330 -15.00 -7.68 9.62
CA LEU A 330 -14.23 -8.91 9.82
C LEU A 330 -13.58 -8.83 11.21
N SER A 331 -14.24 -9.41 12.21
CA SER A 331 -13.70 -9.63 13.57
C SER A 331 -12.52 -10.58 13.59
#